data_AF-A0A1Q6M4N0-F1
#
_entry.id   AF-A0A1Q6M4N0-F1
#
_cell.length_a   1.000
_cell.length_b   1.000
_cell.length_c   1.000
_cell.angle_alpha   90.00
_cell.angle_beta   90.00
_cell.angle_gamma   90.00
#
_symmetry.space_group_name_H-M   'P 1'
#
loop_
_entity.id
_entity.type
_entity.pdbx_description
1 polymer ?
#
loop_
_entity_poly.entity_id
_entity_poly.type
_entity_poly.pdbx_seq_one_letter_code
_entity_poly.pdbx_strand_id
1 'polypeptide(L)'
;MSTKDKQRLWFCSDYGIENKAIIRRLDENNEKYYIVTHDKESKWNNITPLLQRKIMRESLKGNIIYGIGLDGTIPRANIANLDTELQDNGNNISALEQATEILGIRMSLDEHFIAAYASNGITGIQRTAKKLKISENDAEKIIENIIIRNHQAIGVPLEQEAELARKIDNLMQKPKSDYERTVAIDTLLNRNDDLVRS
;
A
#
# COMPACT_ATOMS: atom_id res chain seq x y z
N MET A 1 -25.81 2.35 -23.45
CA MET A 1 -24.54 3.09 -23.66
C MET A 1 -23.40 2.11 -23.52
N SER A 2 -22.62 1.93 -24.57
CA SER A 2 -21.43 1.06 -24.59
C SER A 2 -20.41 1.57 -23.57
N THR A 3 -19.92 0.71 -22.69
CA THR A 3 -18.87 1.03 -21.70
C THR A 3 -17.49 1.23 -22.34
N LYS A 4 -17.36 1.05 -23.67
CA LYS A 4 -16.10 1.12 -24.41
C LYS A 4 -15.44 2.51 -24.48
N ASP A 5 -16.17 3.59 -24.18
CA ASP A 5 -15.64 4.96 -24.25
C ASP A 5 -15.33 5.58 -22.87
N LYS A 6 -15.52 4.84 -21.77
CA LYS A 6 -15.26 5.36 -20.42
C LYS A 6 -13.79 5.25 -20.09
N GLN A 7 -13.13 6.40 -19.90
CA GLN A 7 -11.74 6.44 -19.46
C GLN A 7 -11.66 6.17 -17.94
N ARG A 8 -10.68 5.38 -17.52
CA ARG A 8 -10.31 5.22 -16.11
C ARG A 8 -9.32 6.30 -15.72
N LEU A 9 -9.50 6.86 -14.53
CA LEU A 9 -8.59 7.83 -13.94
C LEU A 9 -8.28 7.40 -12.51
N TRP A 10 -7.01 7.41 -12.18
CA TRP A 10 -6.51 6.98 -10.89
C TRP A 10 -6.00 8.18 -10.10
N PHE A 11 -6.34 8.27 -8.83
CA PHE A 11 -5.84 9.29 -7.91
C PHE A 11 -5.24 8.57 -6.72
N CYS A 12 -3.95 8.78 -6.51
CA CYS A 12 -3.15 7.92 -5.65
C CYS A 12 -2.45 8.75 -4.57
N SER A 13 -2.43 8.23 -3.35
CA SER A 13 -1.29 8.43 -2.46
C SER A 13 -0.13 7.58 -2.99
N ASP A 14 1.10 8.07 -2.87
CA ASP A 14 2.30 7.25 -3.13
C ASP A 14 2.98 6.79 -1.82
N TYR A 15 2.27 6.92 -0.69
CA TYR A 15 2.70 6.45 0.63
C TYR A 15 2.65 4.92 0.70
N GLY A 16 3.79 4.30 1.01
CA GLY A 16 3.90 2.86 1.24
C GLY A 16 4.16 2.03 -0.02
N ILE A 17 4.74 0.84 0.18
CA ILE A 17 5.23 -0.02 -0.91
C ILE A 17 4.12 -0.50 -1.83
N GLU A 18 2.93 -0.78 -1.28
CA GLU A 18 1.78 -1.23 -2.05
C GLU A 18 1.35 -0.17 -3.08
N ASN A 19 1.15 1.06 -2.63
CA ASN A 19 0.73 2.16 -3.49
C ASN A 19 1.77 2.45 -4.57
N LYS A 20 3.07 2.41 -4.24
CA LYS A 20 4.14 2.54 -5.23
C LYS A 20 4.13 1.40 -6.26
N ALA A 21 3.83 0.16 -5.83
CA ALA A 21 3.67 -0.96 -6.76
C ALA A 21 2.48 -0.77 -7.70
N ILE A 22 1.34 -0.28 -7.19
CA ILE A 22 0.16 0.07 -8.01
C ILE A 22 0.54 1.15 -9.02
N ILE A 23 1.15 2.26 -8.59
CA ILE A 23 1.57 3.37 -9.47
C ILE A 23 2.48 2.87 -10.58
N ARG A 24 3.47 2.02 -10.25
CA ARG A 24 4.35 1.39 -11.24
C ARG A 24 3.56 0.59 -12.28
N ARG A 25 2.54 -0.18 -11.86
CA ARG A 25 1.67 -0.90 -12.80
C ARG A 25 0.83 0.02 -13.66
N LEU A 26 0.37 1.15 -13.12
CA LEU A 26 -0.33 2.16 -13.91
C LEU A 26 0.59 2.75 -14.99
N ASP A 27 1.84 3.09 -14.65
CA ASP A 27 2.87 3.53 -15.61
C ASP A 27 3.12 2.49 -16.71
N GLU A 28 3.39 1.24 -16.32
CA GLU A 28 3.70 0.14 -17.26
C GLU A 28 2.54 -0.17 -18.23
N ASN A 29 1.30 0.15 -17.85
CA ASN A 29 0.10 -0.10 -18.66
C ASN A 29 -0.47 1.17 -19.33
N ASN A 30 0.28 2.29 -19.31
CA ASN A 30 -0.15 3.58 -19.87
C ASN A 30 -1.49 4.10 -19.31
N GLU A 31 -1.77 3.81 -18.05
CA GLU A 31 -2.95 4.31 -17.35
C GLU A 31 -2.73 5.75 -16.87
N LYS A 32 -3.80 6.54 -16.87
CA LYS A 32 -3.73 7.94 -16.47
C LYS A 32 -3.96 8.08 -14.98
N TYR A 33 -2.94 8.52 -14.24
CA TYR A 33 -3.04 8.73 -12.80
C TYR A 33 -2.54 10.11 -12.34
N TYR A 34 -2.85 10.45 -11.09
CA TYR A 34 -2.36 11.65 -10.40
C TYR A 34 -1.93 11.27 -9.00
N ILE A 35 -0.74 11.70 -8.60
CA ILE A 35 -0.34 11.69 -7.19
C ILE A 35 -1.01 12.89 -6.52
N VAL A 36 -1.83 12.63 -5.51
CA VAL A 36 -2.61 13.68 -4.83
C VAL A 36 -2.10 14.00 -3.43
N THR A 37 -1.26 13.12 -2.88
CA THR A 37 -0.71 13.20 -1.53
C THR A 37 0.47 12.25 -1.40
N HIS A 38 1.36 12.56 -0.44
CA HIS A 38 2.46 11.71 -0.01
C HIS A 38 2.23 11.14 1.40
N ASP A 39 1.09 11.48 2.00
CA ASP A 39 0.77 11.15 3.38
C ASP A 39 -0.08 9.88 3.47
N LYS A 40 0.07 9.17 4.59
CA LYS A 40 -0.79 8.06 5.01
C LYS A 40 -2.24 8.54 5.22
N GLU A 41 -3.22 7.70 4.90
CA GLU A 41 -4.64 7.89 5.27
C GLU A 41 -5.23 9.26 4.86
N SER A 42 -4.83 9.73 3.69
CA SER A 42 -5.30 11.00 3.16
C SER A 42 -6.78 10.94 2.81
N LYS A 43 -7.53 11.99 3.13
CA LYS A 43 -8.96 12.07 2.82
C LYS A 43 -9.19 12.84 1.54
N TRP A 44 -10.19 12.43 0.76
CA TRP A 44 -10.57 13.15 -0.47
C TRP A 44 -10.89 14.63 -0.24
N ASN A 45 -11.47 14.97 0.91
CA ASN A 45 -11.82 16.35 1.25
C ASN A 45 -10.59 17.24 1.55
N ASN A 46 -9.42 16.62 1.80
CA ASN A 46 -8.19 17.32 2.14
C ASN A 46 -7.26 17.52 0.92
N ILE A 47 -7.55 16.88 -0.22
CA ILE A 47 -6.78 17.11 -1.44
C ILE A 47 -7.03 18.53 -1.97
N THR A 48 -6.11 19.04 -2.80
CA THR A 48 -6.22 20.43 -3.28
C THR A 48 -7.53 20.70 -4.03
N PRO A 49 -8.13 21.91 -3.90
CA PRO A 49 -9.36 22.26 -4.60
C PRO A 49 -9.26 22.17 -6.13
N LEU A 50 -8.05 22.26 -6.69
CA LEU A 50 -7.81 22.04 -8.12
C LEU A 50 -8.07 20.58 -8.52
N LEU A 51 -7.58 19.62 -7.73
CA LEU A 51 -7.78 18.19 -7.97
C LEU A 51 -9.23 17.79 -7.70
N GLN A 52 -9.88 18.31 -6.65
CA GLN A 52 -11.31 18.06 -6.39
C GLN A 52 -12.19 18.48 -7.57
N ARG A 53 -11.97 19.69 -8.12
CA ARG A 53 -12.70 20.18 -9.31
C ARG A 53 -12.47 19.31 -10.54
N LYS A 54 -11.25 18.77 -10.68
CA LYS A 54 -10.92 17.84 -11.77
C LYS A 54 -11.66 16.52 -11.62
N ILE A 55 -11.65 15.92 -10.42
CA ILE A 55 -12.40 14.68 -10.13
C ILE A 55 -13.88 14.86 -10.45
N MET A 56 -14.50 15.94 -9.96
CA MET A 56 -15.91 16.23 -10.26
C MET A 56 -16.16 16.34 -11.76
N ARG A 57 -15.32 17.08 -12.49
CA ARG A 57 -15.47 17.25 -13.94
C ARG A 57 -15.39 15.91 -14.68
N GLU A 58 -14.43 15.07 -14.33
CA GLU A 58 -14.25 13.77 -14.98
C GLU A 58 -15.36 12.79 -14.59
N SER A 59 -15.79 12.80 -13.33
CA SER A 59 -16.96 12.04 -12.88
C SER A 59 -18.24 12.45 -13.63
N LEU A 60 -18.46 13.74 -13.88
CA LEU A 60 -19.63 14.24 -14.62
C LEU A 60 -19.60 13.83 -16.10
N LYS A 61 -18.42 13.60 -16.68
CA LYS A 61 -18.27 13.02 -18.03
C LYS A 61 -18.55 11.52 -18.06
N GLY A 62 -18.77 10.89 -16.90
CA GLY A 62 -19.01 9.46 -16.78
C GLY A 62 -17.75 8.61 -16.74
N ASN A 63 -16.57 9.22 -16.55
CA ASN A 63 -15.32 8.49 -16.33
C ASN A 63 -15.33 7.79 -14.98
N ILE A 64 -14.63 6.66 -14.89
CA ILE A 64 -14.49 5.89 -13.66
C ILE A 64 -13.28 6.43 -12.90
N ILE A 65 -13.50 6.81 -11.64
CA ILE A 65 -12.45 7.36 -10.77
C ILE A 65 -12.07 6.29 -9.74
N TYR A 66 -10.80 5.92 -9.70
CA TYR A 66 -10.24 5.02 -8.69
C TYR A 66 -9.38 5.81 -7.70
N GLY A 67 -9.59 5.58 -6.41
CA GLY A 67 -8.77 6.10 -5.31
C GLY A 67 -7.84 5.06 -4.77
N ILE A 68 -6.55 5.37 -4.61
CA ILE A 68 -5.56 4.49 -3.99
C ILE A 68 -5.01 5.19 -2.75
N GLY A 69 -5.14 4.57 -1.58
CA GLY A 69 -4.69 5.18 -0.31
C GLY A 69 -5.44 6.47 0.04
N LEU A 70 -6.73 6.54 -0.29
CA LEU A 70 -7.58 7.70 -0.07
C LEU A 70 -8.92 7.31 0.56
N ASP A 71 -9.28 8.01 1.63
CA ASP A 71 -10.47 7.73 2.42
C ASP A 71 -11.60 8.74 2.24
N GLY A 72 -12.82 8.25 2.43
CA GLY A 72 -14.05 9.04 2.40
C GLY A 72 -14.62 9.18 1.00
N THR A 73 -15.38 10.26 0.77
CA THR A 73 -16.06 10.51 -0.50
C THR A 73 -16.00 11.99 -0.87
N ILE A 74 -16.15 12.28 -2.16
CA ILE A 74 -16.49 13.62 -2.65
C ILE A 74 -17.96 13.60 -3.03
N PRO A 75 -18.81 14.47 -2.45
CA PRO A 75 -20.23 14.50 -2.80
C PRO A 75 -20.44 14.61 -4.31
N ARG A 76 -21.30 13.75 -4.85
CA ARG A 76 -21.68 13.69 -6.28
C ARG A 76 -20.57 13.23 -7.23
N ALA A 77 -19.40 12.83 -6.74
CA ALA A 77 -18.38 12.17 -7.54
C ALA A 77 -18.56 10.65 -7.45
N ASN A 78 -18.42 9.98 -8.59
CA ASN A 78 -18.42 8.52 -8.68
C ASN A 78 -16.98 8.01 -8.51
N ILE A 79 -16.64 7.69 -7.27
CA ILE A 79 -15.30 7.25 -6.86
C ILE A 79 -15.39 5.83 -6.32
N ALA A 80 -14.50 4.96 -6.80
CA ALA A 80 -14.23 3.65 -6.23
C ALA A 80 -12.89 3.72 -5.48
N ASN A 81 -12.93 3.72 -4.15
CA ASN A 81 -11.71 3.61 -3.35
C ASN A 81 -11.27 2.15 -3.34
N LEU A 82 -9.99 1.91 -3.63
CA LEU A 82 -9.37 0.61 -3.43
C LEU A 82 -8.61 0.67 -2.11
N ASP A 83 -9.02 -0.18 -1.18
CA ASP A 83 -8.39 -0.37 0.12
C ASP A 83 -8.44 -1.85 0.47
N THR A 84 -7.83 -2.27 1.58
CA THR A 84 -7.90 -3.64 2.06
C THR A 84 -9.35 -4.00 2.43
N GLU A 85 -9.96 -4.92 1.68
CA GLU A 85 -11.36 -5.33 1.89
C GLU A 85 -11.44 -6.77 2.41
N LEU A 86 -12.24 -7.00 3.45
CA LEU A 86 -12.56 -8.36 3.91
C LEU A 86 -13.55 -9.01 2.94
N GLN A 87 -13.14 -10.10 2.31
CA GLN A 87 -14.01 -10.89 1.43
C GLN A 87 -14.89 -11.87 2.22
N ASP A 88 -15.98 -12.32 1.61
CA ASP A 88 -16.92 -13.32 2.17
C ASP A 88 -16.23 -14.63 2.60
N ASN A 89 -15.09 -14.94 1.99
CA ASN A 89 -14.28 -16.12 2.30
C ASN A 89 -13.36 -15.94 3.54
N GLY A 90 -13.44 -14.79 4.22
CA GLY A 90 -12.65 -14.46 5.41
C GLY A 90 -11.21 -14.01 5.13
N ASN A 91 -10.82 -13.84 3.86
CA ASN A 91 -9.52 -13.28 3.49
C ASN A 91 -9.65 -11.81 3.10
N ASN A 92 -8.64 -11.03 3.47
CA ASN A 92 -8.51 -9.66 3.00
C ASN A 92 -7.92 -9.64 1.59
N ILE A 93 -8.55 -8.91 0.66
CA ILE A 93 -7.98 -8.56 -0.65
C ILE A 93 -7.30 -7.19 -0.55
N SER A 94 -6.06 -7.12 -1.00
CA SER A 94 -5.26 -5.89 -1.01
C SER A 94 -5.74 -4.92 -2.11
N ALA A 95 -5.38 -3.64 -1.99
CA ALA A 95 -5.63 -2.67 -3.05
C ALA A 95 -4.82 -2.99 -4.32
N LEU A 96 -3.63 -3.59 -4.16
CA LEU A 96 -2.81 -4.05 -5.28
C LEU A 96 -3.48 -5.19 -6.05
N GLU A 97 -4.05 -6.17 -5.35
CA GLU A 97 -4.84 -7.24 -5.97
C GLU A 97 -6.01 -6.67 -6.77
N GLN A 98 -6.80 -5.77 -6.17
CA GLN A 98 -7.92 -5.11 -6.86
C GLN A 98 -7.46 -4.33 -8.09
N ALA A 99 -6.38 -3.55 -7.97
CA ALA A 99 -5.83 -2.77 -9.07
C ALA A 99 -5.39 -3.68 -10.22
N THR A 100 -4.69 -4.78 -9.95
CA THR A 100 -4.26 -5.72 -10.99
C THR A 100 -5.43 -6.43 -11.66
N GLU A 101 -6.50 -6.74 -10.92
CA GLU A 101 -7.74 -7.30 -11.47
C GLU A 101 -8.42 -6.30 -12.42
N ILE A 102 -8.56 -5.03 -12.03
CA ILE A 102 -9.12 -3.96 -12.87
C ILE A 102 -8.33 -3.78 -14.16
N LEU A 103 -7.01 -3.90 -14.09
CA LEU A 103 -6.11 -3.81 -15.24
C LEU A 103 -6.08 -5.09 -16.09
N GLY A 104 -6.60 -6.21 -15.57
CA GLY A 104 -6.56 -7.51 -16.24
C GLY A 104 -5.13 -8.08 -16.37
N ILE A 105 -4.24 -7.73 -15.43
CA ILE A 105 -2.83 -8.17 -15.42
C ILE A 105 -2.58 -9.18 -14.32
N ARG A 106 -1.52 -9.98 -14.47
CA ARG A 106 -1.07 -10.92 -13.44
C ARG A 106 0.01 -10.29 -12.58
N MET A 107 -0.10 -10.48 -11.27
CA MET A 107 0.96 -10.13 -10.33
C MET A 107 2.17 -11.03 -10.49
N SER A 108 3.33 -10.45 -10.23
CA SER A 108 4.59 -11.15 -10.03
C SER A 108 4.68 -11.76 -8.64
N LEU A 109 5.67 -12.64 -8.42
CA LEU A 109 5.92 -13.23 -7.10
C LEU A 109 6.19 -12.16 -6.03
N ASP A 110 6.95 -11.12 -6.36
CA ASP A 110 7.25 -10.01 -5.46
C ASP A 110 5.97 -9.27 -5.04
N GLU A 111 5.08 -9.00 -6.00
CA GLU A 111 3.81 -8.32 -5.74
C GLU A 111 2.84 -9.16 -4.91
N HIS A 112 2.86 -10.48 -5.06
CA HIS A 112 2.11 -11.34 -4.15
C HIS A 112 2.57 -11.19 -2.69
N PHE A 113 3.86 -10.92 -2.44
CA PHE A 113 4.36 -10.65 -1.10
C PHE A 113 4.04 -9.24 -0.62
N ILE A 114 4.11 -8.24 -1.51
CA ILE A 114 3.67 -6.87 -1.23
C ILE A 114 2.19 -6.84 -0.82
N ALA A 115 1.32 -7.45 -1.63
CA ALA A 115 -0.11 -7.58 -1.38
C ALA A 115 -0.38 -8.32 -0.05
N ALA A 116 0.32 -9.42 0.20
CA ALA A 116 0.16 -10.18 1.44
C ALA A 116 0.56 -9.37 2.67
N TYR A 117 1.63 -8.59 2.58
CA TYR A 117 2.06 -7.67 3.64
C TYR A 117 1.06 -6.54 3.86
N ALA A 118 0.53 -5.93 2.81
CA ALA A 118 -0.49 -4.89 2.94
C ALA A 118 -1.75 -5.42 3.65
N SER A 119 -2.24 -6.59 3.24
CA SER A 119 -3.49 -7.15 3.77
C SER A 119 -3.41 -7.68 5.20
N ASN A 120 -2.24 -8.20 5.62
CA ASN A 120 -2.11 -8.98 6.88
C ASN A 120 -0.74 -8.84 7.57
N GLY A 121 0.08 -7.86 7.17
CA GLY A 121 1.45 -7.68 7.66
C GLY A 121 2.32 -8.91 7.44
N ILE A 122 3.27 -9.11 8.36
CA ILE A 122 4.22 -10.24 8.35
C ILE A 122 3.51 -11.60 8.27
N THR A 123 2.36 -11.74 8.94
CA THR A 123 1.60 -13.00 8.92
C THR A 123 1.06 -13.35 7.54
N GLY A 124 0.74 -12.33 6.72
CA GLY A 124 0.37 -12.51 5.32
C GLY A 124 1.52 -13.09 4.51
N ILE A 125 2.71 -12.50 4.62
CA ILE A 125 3.91 -12.99 3.95
C ILE A 125 4.20 -14.45 4.35
N GLN A 126 4.15 -14.77 5.64
CA GLN A 126 4.38 -16.13 6.15
C GLN A 126 3.38 -17.14 5.59
N ARG A 127 2.09 -16.78 5.51
CA ARG A 127 1.05 -17.63 4.90
C ARG A 127 1.33 -17.87 3.42
N THR A 128 1.69 -16.82 2.68
CA THR A 128 2.03 -16.92 1.25
C THR A 128 3.27 -17.78 1.03
N ALA A 129 4.33 -17.57 1.81
CA ALA A 129 5.56 -18.37 1.76
C ALA A 129 5.28 -19.86 2.01
N LYS A 130 4.45 -20.17 3.02
CA LYS A 130 4.03 -21.55 3.31
C LYS A 130 3.26 -22.20 2.16
N LYS A 131 2.32 -21.47 1.54
CA LYS A 131 1.57 -21.95 0.36
C LYS A 131 2.51 -22.27 -0.81
N LEU A 132 3.56 -21.46 -0.98
CA LEU A 132 4.57 -21.62 -2.03
C LEU A 132 5.72 -22.57 -1.65
N LYS A 133 5.67 -23.19 -0.45
CA LYS A 133 6.69 -24.10 0.07
C LYS A 133 8.09 -23.46 0.14
N ILE A 134 8.14 -22.16 0.42
CA ILE A 134 9.39 -21.43 0.67
C ILE A 134 9.91 -21.81 2.07
N SER A 135 11.22 -21.97 2.20
CA SER A 135 11.86 -22.29 3.49
C SER A 135 11.67 -21.15 4.50
N GLU A 136 11.73 -21.45 5.79
CA GLU A 136 11.61 -20.42 6.84
C GLU A 136 12.69 -19.34 6.70
N ASN A 137 13.94 -19.74 6.47
CA ASN A 137 15.06 -18.81 6.27
C ASN A 137 14.87 -17.90 5.04
N ASP A 138 14.30 -18.42 3.94
CA ASP A 138 14.04 -17.59 2.76
C ASP A 138 12.82 -16.69 2.99
N ALA A 139 11.82 -17.16 3.74
CA ALA A 139 10.68 -16.33 4.14
C ALA A 139 11.11 -15.15 5.01
N GLU A 140 12.03 -15.36 5.97
CA GLU A 140 12.61 -14.28 6.78
C GLU A 140 13.28 -13.21 5.91
N LYS A 141 14.10 -13.60 4.92
CA LYS A 141 14.73 -12.66 3.97
C LYS A 141 13.70 -11.89 3.13
N ILE A 142 12.62 -12.56 2.70
CA ILE A 142 11.54 -11.91 1.96
C ILE A 142 10.85 -10.86 2.85
N ILE A 143 10.56 -11.22 4.11
CA ILE A 143 9.96 -10.32 5.09
C ILE A 143 10.85 -9.10 5.31
N GLU A 144 12.15 -9.30 5.59
CA GLU A 144 13.11 -8.19 5.75
C GLU A 144 13.09 -7.26 4.53
N ASN A 145 13.19 -7.85 3.34
CA ASN A 145 13.28 -7.08 2.10
C ASN A 145 12.01 -6.26 1.84
N ILE A 146 10.83 -6.83 2.10
CA ILE A 146 9.55 -6.13 1.96
C ILE A 146 9.44 -4.99 2.97
N ILE A 147 9.81 -5.23 4.23
CA ILE A 147 9.78 -4.23 5.29
C ILE A 147 10.71 -3.05 4.96
N ILE A 148 11.96 -3.33 4.61
CA ILE A 148 12.95 -2.28 4.28
C ILE A 148 12.47 -1.43 3.11
N ARG A 149 11.96 -2.06 2.04
CA ARG A 149 11.40 -1.33 0.91
C ARG A 149 10.14 -0.55 1.30
N ASN A 150 9.34 -1.04 2.23
CA ASN A 150 8.20 -0.31 2.75
C ASN A 150 8.62 0.93 3.53
N HIS A 151 9.59 0.81 4.44
CA HIS A 151 10.16 1.93 5.18
C HIS A 151 10.67 3.03 4.22
N GLN A 152 11.40 2.64 3.18
CA GLN A 152 11.83 3.56 2.13
C GLN A 152 10.65 4.19 1.40
N ALA A 153 9.60 3.41 1.09
CA ALA A 153 8.42 3.89 0.40
C ALA A 153 7.54 4.84 1.23
N ILE A 154 7.56 4.73 2.56
CA ILE A 154 6.92 5.68 3.48
C ILE A 154 7.82 6.87 3.86
N GLY A 155 9.03 6.93 3.30
CA GLY A 155 9.96 8.05 3.49
C GLY A 155 10.83 7.99 4.74
N VAL A 156 11.00 6.81 5.37
CA VAL A 156 11.94 6.63 6.48
C VAL A 156 13.37 6.59 5.93
N PRO A 157 14.23 7.57 6.27
CA PRO A 157 15.62 7.59 5.81
C PRO A 157 16.50 6.59 6.57
N LEU A 158 17.63 6.24 5.98
CA LEU A 158 18.59 5.29 6.56
C LEU A 158 19.11 5.72 7.93
N GLU A 159 19.27 7.02 8.15
CA GLU A 159 19.70 7.57 9.44
C GLU A 159 18.68 7.30 10.55
N GLN A 160 17.39 7.43 10.23
CA GLN A 160 16.30 7.15 11.18
C GLN A 160 16.17 5.66 11.45
N GLU A 161 16.32 4.81 10.43
CA GLU A 161 16.41 3.35 10.60
C GLU A 161 17.57 2.96 11.53
N ALA A 162 18.74 3.55 11.35
CA ALA A 162 19.91 3.31 12.20
C ALA A 162 19.73 3.81 13.65
N GLU A 163 18.94 4.87 13.85
CA GLU A 163 18.57 5.34 15.19
C GLU A 163 17.58 4.39 15.88
N LEU A 164 16.55 3.95 15.15
CA LEU A 164 15.57 2.97 15.64
C LEU A 164 16.24 1.64 15.99
N ALA A 165 17.16 1.16 15.14
CA ALA A 165 18.01 0.01 15.39
C ALA A 165 18.75 0.12 16.73
N ARG A 166 19.47 1.23 16.96
CA ARG A 166 20.19 1.49 18.22
C ARG A 166 19.24 1.56 19.41
N LYS A 167 18.06 2.16 19.25
CA LYS A 167 17.05 2.24 20.31
C LYS A 167 16.54 0.84 20.70
N ILE A 168 16.28 -0.02 19.73
CA ILE A 168 15.86 -1.41 19.95
C ILE A 168 16.96 -2.19 20.66
N ASP A 169 18.21 -2.08 20.20
CA ASP A 169 19.35 -2.76 20.81
C ASP A 169 19.56 -2.33 22.28
N ASN A 170 19.33 -1.05 22.60
CA ASN A 170 19.42 -0.54 23.98
C ASN A 170 18.25 -1.00 24.86
N LEU A 171 17.04 -1.14 24.30
CA LEU A 171 15.85 -1.60 25.04
C LEU A 171 15.92 -3.11 25.32
N MET A 172 16.60 -3.85 24.46
CA MET A 172 16.57 -5.30 24.44
C MET A 172 17.97 -5.81 24.80
N GLN A 173 18.14 -6.26 26.04
CA GLN A 173 19.42 -6.66 26.65
C GLN A 173 20.13 -7.89 26.00
N LYS A 174 19.75 -8.31 24.78
CA LYS A 174 20.32 -9.44 24.04
C LYS A 174 20.49 -9.12 22.55
N PRO A 175 21.53 -9.67 21.89
CA PRO A 175 21.71 -9.52 20.46
C PRO A 175 20.58 -10.20 19.69
N LYS A 176 20.01 -9.47 18.72
CA LYS A 176 19.00 -9.93 17.76
C LYS A 176 19.62 -10.20 16.41
N SER A 177 19.04 -11.12 15.64
CA SER A 177 19.34 -11.23 14.21
C SER A 177 18.86 -9.98 13.47
N ASP A 178 19.37 -9.76 12.26
CA ASP A 178 18.95 -8.62 11.42
C ASP A 178 17.44 -8.69 11.11
N TYR A 179 16.89 -9.90 10.93
CA TYR A 179 15.45 -10.16 10.84
C TYR A 179 14.69 -9.61 12.05
N GLU A 180 15.08 -10.04 13.24
CA GLU A 180 14.38 -9.69 14.48
C GLU A 180 14.46 -8.19 14.79
N ARG A 181 15.52 -7.52 14.33
CA ARG A 181 15.68 -6.06 14.42
C ARG A 181 14.75 -5.36 13.44
N THR A 182 14.74 -5.79 12.18
CA THR A 182 13.88 -5.24 11.11
C THR A 182 12.39 -5.32 11.48
N VAL A 183 11.95 -6.49 11.97
CA VAL A 183 10.57 -6.69 12.45
C VAL A 183 10.23 -5.79 13.64
N ALA A 184 11.18 -5.56 14.55
CA ALA A 184 10.97 -4.67 15.69
C ALA A 184 10.87 -3.19 15.27
N ILE A 185 11.66 -2.75 14.29
CA ILE A 185 11.56 -1.40 13.71
C ILE A 185 10.19 -1.21 13.07
N ASP A 186 9.78 -2.15 12.22
CA ASP A 186 8.46 -2.14 11.56
C ASP A 186 7.32 -2.05 12.58
N THR A 187 7.40 -2.86 13.64
CA THR A 187 6.42 -2.83 14.73
C THR A 187 6.39 -1.47 15.43
N LEU A 188 7.54 -0.81 15.64
CA LEU A 188 7.59 0.51 16.26
C LEU A 188 7.02 1.61 15.36
N LEU A 189 7.33 1.57 14.06
CA LEU A 189 6.80 2.52 13.08
C LEU A 189 5.28 2.38 12.98
N ASN A 190 4.78 1.14 12.93
CA ASN A 190 3.34 0.87 12.90
C ASN A 190 2.63 1.19 14.25
N ARG A 191 3.32 1.11 15.40
CA ARG A 191 2.75 1.44 16.73
C ARG A 191 2.73 2.92 17.05
N ASN A 192 3.73 3.70 16.63
CA ASN A 192 3.74 5.13 16.86
C ASN A 192 2.55 5.84 16.18
N ASP A 193 1.99 5.21 15.14
CA ASP A 193 0.77 5.67 14.48
C ASP A 193 -0.51 5.48 15.34
N ASP A 194 -0.58 4.47 16.20
CA ASP A 194 -1.73 4.26 17.10
C ASP A 194 -1.80 5.31 18.22
N LEU A 195 -0.67 5.93 18.59
CA LEU A 195 -0.61 6.99 19.62
C LEU A 195 -1.01 8.37 19.09
N VAL A 196 -1.09 8.56 17.78
CA VAL A 196 -1.64 9.79 17.15
C VAL A 196 -3.16 9.68 16.99
N ARG A 197 -3.75 8.51 17.30
CA ARG A 197 -5.19 8.21 17.22
C ARG A 197 -5.94 8.32 18.56
N SER A 198 -5.32 8.83 19.63
CA SER A 198 -6.00 9.11 20.91
C SER A 198 -6.42 10.57 21.07
#